data_AF-A0A944V241-F1
#
_entry.id   AF-A0A944V241-F1
#
_cell.length_a   1.000
_cell.length_b   1.000
_cell.length_c   1.000
_cell.angle_alpha   90.00
_cell.angle_beta   90.00
_cell.angle_gamma   90.00
#
_symmetry.space_group_name_H-M   'P 1'
#
loop_
_entity.id
_entity.type
_entity.pdbx_description
1 polymer ?
#
loop_
_entity_poly.entity_id
_entity_poly.type
_entity_poly.pdbx_seq_one_letter_code
_entity_poly.pdbx_strand_id
1 'polypeptide(L)'
;MSKNKEQTSKRVASAASKVLSNKSSSKKAKSAAGSALSQRKAPAKVTSRKVASAASKVLSKKSSSKKAKSAAGSALTQRPNRKKK
;
A
#
# COMPACT_ATOMS: atom_id res chain seq x y z
N MET A 1 3.20 -3.72 20.51
CA MET A 1 3.00 -3.54 19.05
C MET A 1 3.30 -2.09 18.68
N SER A 2 4.34 -1.83 17.88
CA SER A 2 4.61 -0.50 17.33
C SER A 2 3.38 -0.04 16.55
N LYS A 3 2.66 0.96 17.09
CA LYS A 3 1.55 1.60 16.38
C LYS A 3 2.15 2.53 15.35
N ASN A 4 1.80 2.36 14.08
CA ASN A 4 2.20 3.31 13.06
C ASN A 4 1.29 4.53 13.18
N LYS A 5 1.86 5.70 13.51
CA LYS A 5 1.09 6.96 13.58
C LYS A 5 0.66 7.43 12.19
N GLU A 6 1.42 7.07 11.16
CA GLU A 6 1.05 7.33 9.77
C GLU A 6 -0.12 6.45 9.34
N GLN A 7 -1.10 7.08 8.69
CA GLN A 7 -2.26 6.40 8.12
C GLN A 7 -2.39 6.73 6.64
N THR A 8 -2.98 5.82 5.88
CA THR A 8 -3.34 6.08 4.49
C THR A 8 -4.32 7.25 4.40
N SER A 9 -3.92 8.32 3.73
CA SER A 9 -4.75 9.50 3.52
C SER A 9 -5.98 9.19 2.66
N LYS A 10 -7.03 10.01 2.76
CA LYS A 10 -8.28 9.85 1.98
C LYS A 10 -7.99 9.77 0.47
N ARG A 11 -7.07 10.58 -0.03
CA ARG A 11 -6.68 10.60 -1.47
C ARG A 11 -6.06 9.28 -1.91
N VAL A 12 -5.15 8.72 -1.11
CA VAL A 12 -4.50 7.44 -1.43
C VAL A 12 -5.46 6.27 -1.29
N ALA A 13 -6.35 6.29 -0.29
CA ALA A 13 -7.39 5.28 -0.15
C ALA A 13 -8.34 5.28 -1.36
N SER A 14 -8.75 6.46 -1.85
CA SER A 14 -9.55 6.56 -3.07
C SER A 14 -8.80 6.05 -4.30
N ALA A 15 -7.49 6.31 -4.41
CA ALA A 15 -6.66 5.74 -5.47
C ALA A 15 -6.56 4.22 -5.37
N ALA A 16 -6.40 3.68 -4.15
CA ALA A 16 -6.35 2.25 -3.87
C ALA A 16 -7.67 1.56 -4.25
N SER A 17 -8.82 2.13 -3.89
CA SER A 17 -10.13 1.62 -4.32
C SER A 17 -10.25 1.56 -5.84
N LYS A 18 -9.81 2.61 -6.56
CA LYS A 18 -9.79 2.62 -8.03
C LYS A 18 -8.87 1.53 -8.63
N VAL A 19 -7.77 1.20 -7.96
CA VAL A 19 -6.86 0.10 -8.38
C VAL A 19 -7.51 -1.27 -8.14
N LEU A 20 -8.25 -1.43 -7.05
CA LEU A 20 -8.99 -2.66 -6.74
C LEU A 20 -10.12 -2.90 -7.75
N SER A 21 -10.89 -1.86 -8.07
CA SER A 21 -12.01 -1.94 -9.03
C SER A 21 -11.56 -2.09 -10.49
N ASN A 22 -10.30 -1.80 -10.80
CA ASN A 22 -9.80 -1.89 -12.16
C ASN A 22 -9.43 -3.35 -12.55
N LYS A 23 -10.13 -3.90 -13.54
CA LYS A 23 -9.89 -5.25 -14.08
C LYS A 23 -8.48 -5.42 -14.65
N SER A 24 -7.92 -4.40 -15.30
CA SER A 24 -6.56 -4.39 -15.88
C SER A 24 -5.44 -4.29 -14.82
N SER A 25 -5.77 -3.96 -13.56
CA SER A 25 -4.74 -3.86 -12.51
C SER A 25 -4.18 -5.22 -12.12
N SER A 26 -2.85 -5.30 -12.06
CA SER A 26 -2.13 -6.53 -11.71
C SER A 26 -2.44 -7.01 -10.29
N LYS A 27 -2.36 -8.33 -10.05
CA LYS A 27 -2.55 -8.95 -8.71
C LYS A 27 -1.67 -8.29 -7.63
N LYS A 28 -0.44 -7.90 -7.98
CA LYS A 28 0.50 -7.22 -7.07
C LYS A 28 0.03 -5.81 -6.70
N ALA A 29 -0.46 -5.05 -7.69
CA ALA A 29 -1.03 -3.73 -7.46
C ALA A 29 -2.29 -3.79 -6.61
N LYS A 30 -3.17 -4.76 -6.86
CA LYS A 30 -4.38 -5.01 -6.04
C LYS A 30 -4.02 -5.40 -4.61
N SER A 31 -3.01 -6.25 -4.41
CA SER A 31 -2.54 -6.62 -3.06
C SER A 31 -2.01 -5.41 -2.28
N ALA A 32 -1.19 -4.57 -2.94
CA ALA A 32 -0.67 -3.35 -2.32
C ALA A 32 -1.78 -2.33 -2.01
N ALA A 33 -2.72 -2.15 -2.94
CA ALA A 33 -3.88 -1.29 -2.77
C ALA A 33 -4.80 -1.75 -1.64
N GLY A 34 -5.07 -3.06 -1.56
CA GLY A 34 -5.87 -3.63 -0.46
C GLY A 34 -5.21 -3.38 0.90
N SER A 35 -3.89 -3.53 0.99
CA SER A 35 -3.17 -3.26 2.23
C SER A 35 -3.23 -1.79 2.62
N ALA A 36 -2.98 -0.85 1.69
CA ALA A 36 -3.13 0.58 1.95
C ALA A 36 -4.57 0.94 2.37
N LEU A 37 -5.58 0.39 1.70
CA LEU A 37 -6.98 0.65 2.05
C LEU A 37 -7.33 0.11 3.45
N SER A 38 -6.86 -1.10 3.79
CA SER A 38 -7.10 -1.73 5.09
C SER A 38 -6.48 -0.96 6.26
N GLN A 39 -5.47 -0.14 5.98
CA GLN A 39 -4.73 0.66 6.96
C GLN A 39 -5.33 2.05 7.16
N ARG A 40 -6.26 2.47 6.30
CA ARG A 40 -6.98 3.72 6.50
C ARG A 40 -7.79 3.64 7.80
N LYS A 41 -7.53 4.58 8.72
CA LYS A 41 -8.13 4.61 10.06
C LYS A 41 -7.84 3.37 10.92
N ALA A 42 -6.81 2.59 10.59
CA ALA A 42 -6.47 1.37 11.31
C ALA A 42 -4.99 1.36 11.73
N PRO A 43 -4.60 2.15 12.76
CA PRO A 43 -3.20 2.34 13.17
C PRO A 43 -2.52 1.09 13.74
N ALA A 44 -3.32 0.06 14.08
CA ALA A 44 -2.83 -1.25 14.51
C ALA A 44 -2.52 -2.19 13.33
N LYS A 45 -3.06 -1.92 12.14
CA LYS A 45 -2.82 -2.74 10.94
C LYS A 45 -1.57 -2.25 10.25
N VAL A 46 -0.74 -3.20 9.83
CA VAL A 46 0.56 -2.93 9.21
C VAL A 46 0.71 -3.73 7.93
N THR A 47 1.54 -3.25 7.02
CA THR A 47 1.82 -3.98 5.79
C THR A 47 2.69 -5.20 6.10
N SER A 48 2.30 -6.37 5.63
CA SER A 48 3.12 -7.57 5.76
C SER A 48 4.34 -7.52 4.84
N ARG A 49 5.40 -8.28 5.16
CA ARG A 49 6.60 -8.36 4.31
C ARG A 49 6.26 -8.73 2.86
N LYS A 50 5.39 -9.72 2.66
CA LYS A 50 4.98 -10.20 1.34
C LYS A 50 4.30 -9.11 0.51
N VAL A 51 3.39 -8.35 1.13
CA VAL A 51 2.71 -7.25 0.44
C VAL A 51 3.66 -6.12 0.12
N ALA A 52 4.59 -5.83 1.01
CA ALA A 52 5.59 -4.81 0.75
C ALA A 52 6.54 -5.18 -0.39
N SER A 53 6.99 -6.43 -0.48
CA SER A 53 7.75 -6.89 -1.65
C SER A 53 6.94 -6.74 -2.94
N ALA A 54 5.62 -6.99 -2.90
CA ALA A 54 4.74 -6.75 -4.03
C ALA A 54 4.61 -5.24 -4.35
N ALA A 55 4.49 -4.39 -3.34
CA ALA A 55 4.43 -2.95 -3.48
C ALA A 55 5.72 -2.37 -4.09
N SER A 56 6.90 -2.82 -3.64
CA SER A 56 8.19 -2.45 -4.25
C SER A 56 8.25 -2.83 -5.73
N LYS A 57 7.75 -4.01 -6.10
CA LYS A 57 7.65 -4.43 -7.51
C LYS A 57 6.66 -3.57 -8.32
N VAL A 58 5.59 -3.07 -7.69
CA VAL A 58 4.63 -2.15 -8.33
C VAL A 58 5.27 -0.79 -8.59
N LEU A 59 6.08 -0.29 -7.64
CA LEU A 59 6.82 0.96 -7.79
C LEU A 59 7.88 0.89 -8.88
N SER A 60 8.64 -0.21 -8.95
CA SER A 60 9.70 -0.38 -9.95
C SER A 60 9.19 -0.61 -11.37
N LYS A 61 7.95 -1.10 -11.52
CA LYS A 61 7.38 -1.39 -12.84
C LYS A 61 6.94 -0.10 -13.55
N LYS A 62 7.57 0.20 -14.70
CA LYS A 62 7.21 1.35 -15.56
C LYS A 62 5.72 1.35 -15.96
N SER A 63 5.18 0.17 -16.30
CA SER A 63 3.78 0.01 -16.72
C SER A 63 2.74 0.15 -15.59
N SER A 64 3.15 0.33 -14.33
CA SER A 64 2.20 0.53 -13.23
C SER A 64 1.61 1.93 -13.28
N SER A 65 0.29 2.03 -13.16
CA SER A 65 -0.43 3.29 -13.16
C SER A 65 -0.02 4.18 -11.98
N LYS A 66 -0.11 5.52 -12.15
CA LYS A 66 0.19 6.49 -11.08
C LYS A 66 -0.56 6.17 -9.78
N LYS A 67 -1.84 5.78 -9.89
CA LYS A 67 -2.70 5.40 -8.75
C LYS A 67 -2.17 4.16 -8.02
N ALA A 68 -1.72 3.14 -8.76
CA ALA A 68 -1.13 1.93 -8.19
C ALA A 68 0.19 2.24 -7.48
N LYS A 69 1.02 3.12 -8.05
CA LYS A 69 2.27 3.57 -7.43
C LYS A 69 2.02 4.35 -6.14
N SER A 70 1.04 5.26 -6.11
CA SER A 70 0.67 5.98 -4.88
C SER A 70 0.17 5.04 -3.78
N ALA A 71 -0.65 4.05 -4.12
CA ALA A 71 -1.14 3.06 -3.16
C ALA A 71 0.01 2.16 -2.65
N ALA A 72 0.90 1.72 -3.54
CA ALA A 72 2.08 0.94 -3.19
C ALA A 72 3.06 1.69 -2.28
N GLY A 73 3.27 2.99 -2.55
CA GLY A 73 4.07 3.86 -1.68
C GLY A 73 3.50 3.93 -0.27
N SER A 74 2.20 4.21 -0.12
CA SER A 74 1.55 4.28 1.20
C SER A 74 1.53 2.94 1.93
N ALA A 75 1.43 1.81 1.22
CA ALA A 75 1.59 0.50 1.84
C ALA A 75 3.03 0.28 2.34
N LEU A 76 4.05 0.79 1.64
CA LEU A 76 5.44 0.63 2.07
C LEU A 76 5.80 1.45 3.30
N THR A 77 5.33 2.69 3.40
CA THR A 77 5.61 3.54 4.59
C THR A 77 4.94 2.98 5.84
N GLN A 78 3.81 2.29 5.67
CA GLN A 78 3.10 1.66 6.78
C GLN A 78 3.58 0.26 7.14
N ARG A 79 4.73 -0.17 6.61
CA ARG A 79 5.45 -1.32 7.17
C ARG A 79 6.13 -0.87 8.47
N PRO A 80 6.03 -1.63 9.56
CA PRO A 80 6.77 -1.29 10.77
C PRO A 80 8.26 -1.46 10.46
N ASN A 81 9.05 -0.41 10.69
CA ASN A 81 10.49 -0.49 10.51
C ASN A 81 11.06 -1.62 11.39
N ARG A 82 11.90 -2.47 10.79
CA ARG A 82 12.83 -3.28 11.56
C ARG A 82 13.84 -2.31 12.16
N LYS A 83 13.61 -1.91 13.42
CA LYS A 83 14.45 -1.05 14.27
C LYS A 83 14.48 0.44 13.86
N LYS A 84 13.85 1.29 14.68
CA LYS A 84 14.59 2.46 15.18
C LYS A 84 15.30 1.95 16.42
N LYS A 85 16.62 1.74 16.31
CA LYS A 85 17.47 1.61 17.48
C LYS A 85 17.75 3.02 17.96
#